data_AF-A0A8J7RKN5-F1
#
_entry.id   AF-A0A8J7RKN5-F1
#
_cell.length_a   1.000
_cell.length_b   1.000
_cell.length_c   1.000
_cell.angle_alpha   90.00
_cell.angle_beta   90.00
_cell.angle_gamma   90.00
#
_symmetry.space_group_name_H-M   'P 1'
#
loop_
_entity.id
_entity.type
_entity.pdbx_description
1 polymer ?
#
loop_
_entity_poly.entity_id
_entity_poly.type
_entity_poly.pdbx_seq_one_letter_code
_entity_poly.pdbx_strand_id
1 'polypeptide(L)'
;MHPPEHEITKDKLVLTWHGKGDNLSDFIFEWRGKLIQVKYGVNALYKSTTETVTIVFRNKSYSFGIGRSSAGGGRFGNQPRIETSTHFLSFIQGIKSLTIIDNLRKGAVPKREKDIAFKVVKTPEE
;
A
#
# COMPACT_ATOMS: atom_id res chain seq x y z
N MET A 1 -10.43 4.68 15.44
CA MET A 1 -9.81 3.97 14.28
C MET A 1 -8.34 4.35 14.28
N HIS A 2 -7.40 3.41 14.47
CA HIS A 2 -5.98 3.79 14.47
C HIS A 2 -5.44 3.81 13.03
N PRO A 3 -4.89 4.94 12.53
CA PRO A 3 -4.22 4.96 11.25
C PRO A 3 -2.97 4.05 11.29
N PRO A 4 -2.52 3.52 10.13
CA PRO A 4 -1.23 2.84 10.10
C PRO A 4 -0.11 3.82 10.49
N GLU A 5 0.87 3.31 11.22
CA GLU A 5 2.16 3.97 11.28
C GLU A 5 2.76 4.01 9.87
N HIS A 6 3.41 5.13 9.54
CA HIS A 6 4.00 5.30 8.22
C HIS A 6 5.41 5.87 8.29
N GLU A 7 6.27 5.35 7.42
CA GLU A 7 7.64 5.84 7.21
C GLU A 7 7.78 6.19 5.73
N ILE A 8 8.27 7.40 5.43
CA ILE A 8 8.50 7.86 4.06
C ILE A 8 9.98 8.17 3.88
N THR A 9 10.57 7.55 2.84
CA THR A 9 11.86 7.95 2.28
C THR A 9 11.63 8.54 0.89
N LYS A 10 12.72 8.88 0.18
CA LYS A 10 12.65 9.41 -1.19
C LYS A 10 11.94 8.45 -2.16
N ASP A 11 12.10 7.15 -1.96
CA ASP A 11 11.78 6.07 -2.89
C ASP A 11 10.82 5.02 -2.30
N LYS A 12 10.49 5.11 -1.02
CA LYS A 12 9.70 4.10 -0.31
C LYS A 12 8.68 4.75 0.63
N LEU A 13 7.49 4.16 0.69
CA LEU A 13 6.48 4.38 1.72
C LEU A 13 6.19 3.04 2.38
N VAL A 14 6.37 2.97 3.70
CA VAL A 14 6.03 1.79 4.51
C VAL A 14 4.79 2.12 5.32
N LEU A 15 3.80 1.22 5.29
CA LEU A 15 2.61 1.27 6.14
C LEU A 15 2.63 0.06 7.07
N THR A 16 2.45 0.29 8.37
CA THR A 16 2.43 -0.75 9.41
C THR A 16 1.18 -0.63 10.25
N TRP A 17 0.45 -1.73 10.41
CA TRP A 17 -0.78 -1.78 11.19
C TRP A 17 -0.55 -2.46 12.54
N HIS A 18 -0.92 -1.76 13.60
CA HIS A 18 -0.86 -2.26 14.97
C HIS A 18 -2.26 -2.57 15.49
N GLY A 19 -2.42 -3.69 16.19
CA GLY A 19 -3.70 -4.10 16.79
C GLY A 19 -4.23 -5.46 16.34
N LYS A 20 -5.34 -5.87 16.98
CA LYS A 20 -6.16 -7.03 16.62
C LYS A 20 -7.52 -6.51 16.14
N GLY A 21 -8.04 -7.08 15.06
CA GLY A 21 -9.48 -7.03 14.81
C GLY A 21 -10.00 -5.84 14.01
N ASP A 22 -10.17 -4.65 14.57
CA ASP A 22 -11.45 -3.98 14.25
C ASP A 22 -11.40 -2.57 13.65
N ASN A 23 -10.39 -2.19 12.86
CA ASN A 23 -10.41 -0.85 12.27
C ASN A 23 -10.01 -0.83 10.79
N LEU A 24 -11.01 -0.53 9.95
CA LEU A 24 -10.88 -0.19 8.54
C LEU A 24 -10.07 1.11 8.40
N SER A 25 -8.75 1.05 8.55
CA SER A 25 -7.93 2.24 8.37
C SER A 25 -7.75 2.52 6.89
N ASP A 26 -8.14 3.73 6.50
CA ASP A 26 -7.81 4.28 5.19
C ASP A 26 -6.45 4.99 5.26
N PHE A 27 -5.78 5.17 4.14
CA PHE A 27 -4.56 5.96 4.05
C PHE A 27 -4.47 6.48 2.61
N ILE A 28 -4.35 7.78 2.43
CA ILE A 28 -4.31 8.38 1.10
C ILE A 28 -2.99 9.08 0.90
N PHE A 29 -2.28 8.70 -0.17
CA PHE A 29 -1.06 9.36 -0.60
C PHE A 29 -1.14 9.77 -2.07
N GLU A 30 -0.37 10.79 -2.41
CA GLU A 30 -0.05 11.16 -3.77
C GLU A 30 1.30 10.57 -4.16
N TRP A 31 1.36 9.97 -5.34
CA TRP A 31 2.58 9.54 -5.99
C TRP A 31 2.68 10.10 -7.40
N ARG A 32 3.66 10.99 -7.64
CA ARG A 32 3.91 11.62 -8.95
C ARG A 32 2.63 12.18 -9.61
N GLY A 33 1.84 12.93 -8.84
CA GLY A 33 0.57 13.51 -9.28
C GLY A 33 -0.61 12.52 -9.37
N LYS A 34 -0.47 11.30 -8.84
CA LYS A 34 -1.54 10.30 -8.79
C LYS A 34 -1.98 10.07 -7.36
N LEU A 35 -3.28 10.25 -7.09
CA LEU A 35 -3.86 9.93 -5.79
C LEU A 35 -4.15 8.43 -5.69
N ILE A 36 -3.72 7.83 -4.58
CA ILE A 36 -3.85 6.41 -4.28
C ILE A 36 -4.38 6.28 -2.86
N GLN A 37 -5.44 5.50 -2.70
CA GLN A 37 -6.00 5.17 -1.39
C GLN A 37 -5.66 3.72 -1.06
N VAL A 38 -5.22 3.50 0.17
CA VAL A 38 -4.93 2.18 0.75
C VAL A 38 -5.92 1.98 1.88
N LYS A 39 -6.59 0.85 1.89
CA LYS A 39 -7.51 0.45 2.97
C LYS A 39 -7.01 -0.83 3.59
N TYR A 40 -7.05 -0.89 4.90
CA TYR A 40 -6.83 -2.14 5.63
C TYR A 40 -8.16 -2.69 6.13
N GLY A 41 -8.30 -4.00 6.16
CA GLY A 41 -9.48 -4.66 6.70
C GLY A 41 -9.16 -6.06 7.20
N VAL A 42 -9.83 -6.47 8.26
CA VAL A 42 -9.76 -7.82 8.80
C VAL A 42 -11.08 -8.52 8.50
N ASN A 43 -10.99 -9.65 7.79
CA ASN A 43 -12.13 -10.50 7.51
C ASN A 43 -12.03 -11.75 8.37
N ALA A 44 -12.98 -11.93 9.29
CA ALA A 44 -13.16 -13.18 10.00
C ALA A 44 -13.96 -14.15 9.12
N LEU A 45 -13.31 -15.20 8.63
CA LEU A 45 -13.94 -16.29 7.89
C LEU A 45 -13.81 -17.56 8.72
N TYR A 46 -14.90 -17.95 9.38
CA TYR A 46 -14.92 -19.06 10.35
C TYR A 46 -13.75 -18.95 11.35
N LYS A 47 -13.10 -20.05 11.74
CA LYS A 47 -12.00 -20.11 12.72
C LYS A 47 -10.70 -19.44 12.23
N SER A 48 -10.73 -18.61 11.19
CA SER A 48 -9.57 -17.93 10.61
C SER A 48 -9.82 -16.43 10.44
N THR A 49 -8.82 -15.63 10.76
CA THR A 49 -8.79 -14.19 10.49
C THR A 49 -7.85 -13.92 9.33
N THR A 50 -8.35 -13.28 8.28
CA THR A 50 -7.53 -12.84 7.14
C THR A 50 -7.40 -11.32 7.18
N GLU A 51 -6.17 -10.83 7.28
CA GLU A 51 -5.86 -9.41 7.18
C GLU A 51 -5.63 -9.07 5.70
N THR A 52 -6.28 -8.02 5.22
CA THR A 52 -6.29 -7.61 3.81
C THR A 52 -5.98 -6.14 3.65
N VAL A 53 -5.29 -5.83 2.57
CA VAL A 53 -5.06 -4.49 2.07
C VAL A 53 -5.79 -4.35 0.74
N THR A 54 -6.53 -3.26 0.58
CA THR A 54 -7.16 -2.87 -0.68
C THR A 54 -6.56 -1.57 -1.17
N ILE A 55 -5.98 -1.60 -2.36
CA ILE A 55 -5.53 -0.39 -3.05
C ILE A 55 -6.65 0.08 -3.97
N VAL A 56 -7.06 1.33 -3.83
CA VAL A 56 -8.04 1.99 -4.70
C VAL A 56 -7.32 3.00 -5.57
N PHE A 57 -7.41 2.82 -6.89
CA PHE A 57 -6.80 3.70 -7.89
C PHE A 57 -7.68 3.75 -9.14
N ARG A 58 -7.98 4.96 -9.64
CA ARG A 58 -8.84 5.18 -10.83
C ARG A 58 -10.17 4.39 -10.77
N ASN A 59 -10.86 4.46 -9.63
CA ASN A 59 -12.12 3.76 -9.38
C ASN A 59 -12.06 2.23 -9.48
N LYS A 60 -10.85 1.64 -9.40
CA LYS A 60 -10.65 0.19 -9.33
C LYS A 60 -10.04 -0.16 -7.98
N SER A 61 -10.51 -1.27 -7.42
CA SER A 61 -10.06 -1.82 -6.14
C SER A 61 -9.23 -3.08 -6.38
N TYR A 62 -8.11 -3.17 -5.69
CA TYR A 62 -7.11 -4.23 -5.81
C TYR A 62 -6.80 -4.75 -4.41
N SER A 63 -7.40 -5.88 -4.03
CA SER A 63 -7.29 -6.43 -2.68
C SER A 63 -6.33 -7.60 -2.62
N PHE A 64 -5.42 -7.56 -1.65
CA PHE A 64 -4.48 -8.64 -1.37
C PHE A 64 -4.27 -8.77 0.14
N GLY A 65 -4.09 -9.99 0.61
CA GLY A 65 -3.82 -10.29 2.01
C GLY A 65 -2.38 -9.98 2.43
N ILE A 66 -2.24 -9.68 3.72
CA ILE A 66 -0.99 -9.45 4.43
C ILE A 66 -1.02 -10.34 5.68
N GLY A 67 0.05 -11.07 6.04
CA GLY A 67 -0.06 -11.98 7.20
C GLY A 67 0.98 -13.11 7.35
N ARG A 68 0.87 -13.85 8.46
CA ARG A 68 1.89 -14.77 9.02
C ARG A 68 2.05 -16.15 8.37
N SER A 69 1.28 -16.51 7.35
CA SER A 69 1.36 -17.85 6.76
C SER A 69 1.63 -17.81 5.26
N SER A 70 2.83 -18.26 4.88
CA SER A 70 3.17 -18.68 3.51
C SER A 70 2.28 -19.83 3.00
N ALA A 71 1.65 -20.58 3.91
CA ALA A 71 0.82 -21.75 3.62
C ALA A 71 -0.70 -21.49 3.60
N GLY A 72 -1.17 -20.28 3.93
CA GLY A 72 -2.60 -19.97 4.15
C GLY A 72 -3.20 -18.92 3.23
N GLY A 73 -2.55 -18.63 2.09
CA GLY A 73 -3.19 -17.76 1.10
C GLY A 73 -2.28 -16.88 0.27
N GLY A 74 -1.01 -17.22 0.04
CA GLY A 74 -0.11 -16.46 -0.85
C GLY A 74 -0.48 -16.49 -2.34
N ARG A 75 -1.76 -16.40 -2.71
CA ARG A 75 -2.22 -15.94 -4.02
C ARG A 75 -3.26 -14.85 -3.79
N PHE A 76 -2.77 -13.75 -3.27
CA PHE A 76 -3.58 -12.62 -2.86
C PHE A 76 -3.68 -11.60 -4.00
N GLY A 77 -4.75 -11.74 -4.80
CA GLY A 77 -5.31 -10.73 -5.68
C GLY A 77 -4.42 -10.16 -6.80
N ASN A 78 -5.04 -9.41 -7.70
CA ASN A 78 -4.30 -8.63 -8.69
C ASN A 78 -3.74 -7.39 -7.99
N GLN A 79 -2.41 -7.26 -7.92
CA GLN A 79 -1.80 -5.98 -7.57
C GLN A 79 -2.06 -4.96 -8.69
N PRO A 80 -2.28 -3.67 -8.36
CA PRO A 80 -2.48 -2.66 -9.38
C PRO A 80 -1.18 -2.38 -10.13
N ARG A 81 -1.26 -2.28 -11.45
CA ARG A 81 -0.19 -1.71 -12.25
C ARG A 81 -0.32 -0.18 -12.25
N ILE A 82 0.43 0.49 -11.38
CA ILE A 82 0.46 1.95 -11.27
C ILE A 82 1.80 2.45 -11.78
N GLU A 83 1.78 3.22 -12.88
CA GLU A 83 2.99 3.63 -13.58
C GLU A 83 2.90 5.02 -14.22
N THR A 84 4.07 5.59 -14.45
CA THR A 84 4.31 6.73 -15.34
C THR A 84 5.20 6.27 -16.51
N SER A 85 5.58 7.20 -17.39
CA SER A 85 6.53 6.93 -18.48
C SER A 85 7.92 6.52 -17.98
N THR A 86 8.31 6.95 -16.78
CA THR A 86 9.67 6.74 -16.25
C THR A 86 9.71 5.87 -15.00
N HIS A 87 8.60 5.77 -14.26
CA HIS A 87 8.56 5.08 -12.97
C HIS A 87 7.37 4.12 -12.85
N PHE A 88 7.43 3.19 -11.91
CA PHE A 88 6.34 2.29 -11.56
C PHE A 88 6.36 1.97 -10.06
N LEU A 89 5.18 1.71 -9.49
CA LEU A 89 5.06 1.27 -8.11
C LEU A 89 5.17 -0.25 -8.00
N SER A 90 5.89 -0.71 -6.98
CA SER A 90 5.88 -2.10 -6.53
C SER A 90 5.29 -2.19 -5.13
N PHE A 91 4.55 -3.26 -4.87
CA PHE A 91 3.87 -3.51 -3.59
C PHE A 91 4.41 -4.80 -2.99
N ILE A 92 5.06 -4.70 -1.83
CA ILE A 92 5.63 -5.85 -1.11
C ILE A 92 4.82 -6.05 0.17
N GLN A 93 4.16 -7.19 0.27
CA GLN A 93 3.40 -7.57 1.46
C GLN A 93 4.35 -8.08 2.56
N GLY A 94 4.18 -7.56 3.77
CA GLY A 94 4.81 -8.08 4.98
C GLY A 94 3.79 -8.54 6.00
N ILE A 95 4.25 -9.04 7.14
CA ILE A 95 3.38 -9.34 8.28
C ILE A 95 2.88 -8.00 8.83
N LYS A 96 1.57 -7.74 8.70
CA LYS A 96 0.94 -6.47 9.13
C LYS A 96 1.56 -5.22 8.52
N SER A 97 2.17 -5.34 7.35
CA SER A 97 2.80 -4.21 6.68
C SER A 97 2.68 -4.28 5.18
N LEU A 98 2.76 -3.11 4.56
CA LEU A 98 2.84 -2.93 3.12
C LEU A 98 4.01 -1.99 2.84
N THR A 99 4.96 -2.44 2.02
CA THR A 99 6.00 -1.58 1.48
C THR A 99 5.66 -1.21 0.04
N ILE A 100 5.63 0.08 -0.24
CA ILE A 100 5.36 0.67 -1.56
C ILE A 100 6.66 1.31 -2.04
N ILE A 101 7.14 0.90 -3.21
CA ILE A 101 8.44 1.34 -3.75
C ILE A 101 8.25 2.07 -5.07
N ASP A 102 8.80 3.27 -5.20
CA ASP A 102 8.94 4.00 -6.46
C ASP A 102 10.15 3.49 -7.23
N ASN A 103 9.91 2.73 -8.29
CA ASN A 103 10.97 2.15 -9.10
C ASN A 103 11.18 2.94 -10.38
N LEU A 104 12.44 3.21 -10.73
CA LEU A 104 12.82 3.78 -12.02
C LEU A 104 12.83 2.67 -13.09
N ARG A 105 12.27 2.93 -14.27
CA ARG A 105 12.38 2.02 -15.41
C ARG A 105 13.82 1.95 -15.89
N LYS A 106 14.28 0.74 -16.24
CA LYS A 106 15.59 0.55 -16.89
C LYS A 106 15.68 1.43 -18.15
N GLY A 107 16.70 2.29 -18.21
CA GLY A 107 16.93 3.21 -19.32
C GLY A 107 16.18 4.55 -19.24
N ALA A 108 15.36 4.79 -18.20
CA ALA A 108 14.79 6.10 -17.97
C ALA A 108 15.79 7.03 -17.28
N VAL A 109 15.92 8.26 -17.77
CA VAL A 109 16.68 9.32 -17.09
C VAL A 109 15.69 10.14 -16.25
N PRO A 110 15.85 10.24 -14.91
CA PRO A 110 14.97 11.05 -14.09
C PRO A 110 15.13 12.53 -14.49
N LYS A 111 14.06 13.15 -14.99
CA LYS A 111 14.10 14.53 -15.52
C LYS A 111 14.34 15.61 -14.45
N ARG A 112 14.27 15.29 -13.16
CA ARG A 112 14.60 16.14 -11.99
C ARG A 112 14.63 15.27 -10.73
N GLU A 113 15.70 15.37 -9.94
CA GLU A 113 15.96 14.53 -8.76
C GLU A 113 15.30 14.99 -7.45
N LYS A 114 14.53 16.09 -7.48
CA LYS A 114 14.19 16.86 -6.27
C LYS A 114 12.79 16.64 -5.69
N ASP A 115 11.94 15.84 -6.30
CA ASP A 115 10.58 15.65 -5.79
C ASP A 115 10.53 14.41 -4.89
N ILE A 116 10.16 14.61 -3.62
CA ILE A 116 9.72 13.51 -2.75
C ILE A 116 8.57 12.83 -3.49
N ALA A 117 8.77 11.57 -3.87
CA ALA A 117 7.81 10.87 -4.73
C ALA A 117 6.47 10.62 -4.03
N PHE A 118 6.48 10.52 -2.70
CA PHE A 118 5.33 10.24 -1.86
C PHE A 118 4.95 11.45 -1.02
N LYS A 119 3.68 11.85 -1.10
CA LYS A 119 3.12 12.88 -0.22
C LYS A 119 1.87 12.32 0.45
N VAL A 120 1.83 12.33 1.78
CA VAL A 120 0.61 11.97 2.51
C VAL A 120 -0.43 13.06 2.29
N VAL A 121 -1.62 12.68 1.85
CA VAL A 121 -2.74 13.60 1.60
C VAL A 121 -3.76 13.51 2.72
N LYS A 122 -4.01 12.30 3.23
CA LYS A 122 -4.89 12.07 4.37
C LYS A 122 -4.47 10.83 5.14
N THR A 123 -4.25 11.00 6.43
CA THR A 123 -4.43 9.95 7.44
C THR A 123 -5.86 10.09 7.98
N PRO A 124 -6.66 9.02 8.12
CA PRO A 124 -7.92 9.10 8.84
C PRO A 124 -7.56 9.55 10.26
N GLU A 125 -8.09 10.70 10.63
CA GLU A 125 -7.76 11.44 11.84
C GLU A 125 -8.00 10.60 13.09
N GLU A 126 -7.16 10.86 14.10
CA GLU A 126 -7.34 10.46 15.51
C GLU A 126 -8.70 10.89 16.07
#